data_AF-A0A1X7MZI9-F1
#
_entry.id   AF-A0A1X7MZI9-F1
#
_cell.length_a   1.000
_cell.length_b   1.000
_cell.length_c   1.000
_cell.angle_alpha   90.00
_cell.angle_beta   90.00
_cell.angle_gamma   90.00
#
_symmetry.space_group_name_H-M   'P 1'
#
loop_
_entity.id
_entity.type
_entity.pdbx_description
1 polymer ?
#
loop_
_entity_poly.entity_id
_entity_poly.type
_entity_poly.pdbx_seq_one_letter_code
_entity_poly.pdbx_strand_id
1 'polypeptide(L)'
;MKPLVKIALKLLSSPKINMEEDYLWIRKVQRLFSGKPIRSNYRILDRKIYSADKSHDIPVRIFKPAEKKSDEVLLFFHGGGWVIGDINTYTKPCINMADLTGRTVYSVDYRLAPEFPYPAGLEDCYRVADAMLDNLSLIGLTSASQLTLIGDSAGGNLAAAVSLLLRDNRKDYPQKQILLYPITYWDHTENSPYESIRTKGTDYGLTAKKVSEYMDLYQPDREKRKSPYISPLIATDLTRQPNTLILTSENDPLRDEGEAYAKALKNAGNTVRVSRVKESVHGFITYPKISKLVIEAYQQINNFLDEE
;
A
#
# COMPACT_ATOMS: atom_id res chain seq x y z
N MET A 1 -10.49 4.43 26.96
CA MET A 1 -10.74 3.33 25.99
C MET A 1 -11.45 2.20 26.72
N LYS A 2 -12.57 1.66 26.20
CA LYS A 2 -13.36 0.62 26.91
C LYS A 2 -12.48 -0.63 27.20
N PRO A 3 -12.58 -1.29 28.37
CA PRO A 3 -11.72 -2.43 28.73
C PRO A 3 -11.68 -3.57 27.69
N LEU A 4 -12.85 -3.91 27.13
CA LEU A 4 -13.00 -4.92 26.07
C LEU A 4 -12.20 -4.59 24.79
N VAL A 5 -12.06 -3.30 24.48
CA VAL A 5 -11.30 -2.83 23.32
C VAL A 5 -9.80 -3.05 23.51
N LYS A 6 -9.30 -2.81 24.73
CA LYS A 6 -7.89 -3.03 25.07
C LYS A 6 -7.52 -4.53 25.00
N ILE A 7 -8.45 -5.40 25.38
CA ILE A 7 -8.27 -6.87 25.31
C ILE A 7 -8.24 -7.32 23.85
N ALA A 8 -9.16 -6.85 23.00
CA ALA A 8 -9.18 -7.17 21.58
C ALA A 8 -7.90 -6.71 20.86
N LEU A 9 -7.39 -5.52 21.17
CA LEU A 9 -6.13 -5.01 20.60
C LEU A 9 -4.91 -5.84 21.04
N LYS A 10 -4.85 -6.24 22.31
CA LYS A 10 -3.76 -7.11 22.81
C LYS A 10 -3.79 -8.50 22.15
N LEU A 11 -4.99 -9.01 21.84
CA LEU A 11 -5.15 -10.25 21.08
C LEU A 11 -4.72 -10.09 19.61
N LEU A 12 -5.05 -8.97 18.95
CA LEU A 12 -4.65 -8.67 17.55
C LEU A 12 -3.12 -8.62 17.35
N SER A 13 -2.40 -8.19 18.37
CA SER A 13 -0.93 -8.16 18.38
C SER A 13 -0.30 -9.48 18.85
N SER A 14 -1.10 -10.50 19.17
CA SER A 14 -0.61 -11.79 19.66
C SER A 14 0.04 -12.61 18.53
N PRO A 15 1.17 -13.29 18.80
CA PRO A 15 1.75 -14.27 17.89
C PRO A 15 0.86 -15.52 17.68
N LYS A 16 -0.23 -15.67 18.46
CA LYS A 16 -1.18 -16.79 18.35
C LYS A 16 -2.23 -16.63 17.25
N ILE A 17 -2.34 -15.46 16.63
CA ILE A 17 -3.27 -15.26 15.51
C ILE A 17 -2.74 -15.98 14.27
N ASN A 18 -3.59 -16.81 13.69
CA ASN A 18 -3.35 -17.47 12.40
C ASN A 18 -4.20 -16.77 11.35
N MET A 19 -3.58 -16.11 10.36
CA MET A 19 -4.33 -15.40 9.33
C MET A 19 -5.21 -16.32 8.48
N GLU A 20 -4.86 -17.60 8.32
CA GLU A 20 -5.68 -18.55 7.56
C GLU A 20 -7.02 -18.86 8.23
N GLU A 21 -7.07 -18.79 9.57
CA GLU A 21 -8.25 -19.13 10.37
C GLU A 21 -8.99 -17.88 10.87
N ASP A 22 -8.24 -16.85 11.29
CA ASP A 22 -8.76 -15.73 12.06
C ASP A 22 -9.12 -14.50 11.23
N TYR A 23 -8.79 -14.45 9.92
CA TYR A 23 -8.89 -13.22 9.14
C TYR A 23 -10.29 -12.59 9.13
N LEU A 24 -11.37 -13.39 9.10
CA LEU A 24 -12.74 -12.89 9.16
C LEU A 24 -13.04 -12.19 10.48
N TRP A 25 -12.55 -12.75 11.59
CA TRP A 25 -12.68 -12.12 12.91
C TRP A 25 -11.88 -10.82 12.95
N ILE A 26 -10.66 -10.80 12.41
CA ILE A 26 -9.83 -9.59 12.34
C ILE A 26 -10.52 -8.49 11.53
N ARG A 27 -11.05 -8.81 10.33
CA ARG A 27 -11.82 -7.85 9.51
C ARG A 27 -12.99 -7.26 10.30
N LYS A 28 -13.75 -8.09 11.02
CA LYS A 28 -14.87 -7.64 11.85
C LYS A 28 -14.41 -6.70 12.96
N VAL A 29 -13.32 -7.03 13.65
CA VAL A 29 -12.74 -6.21 14.71
C VAL A 29 -12.23 -4.87 14.17
N GLN A 30 -11.53 -4.87 13.03
CA GLN A 30 -11.07 -3.65 12.38
C GLN A 30 -12.23 -2.70 12.05
N ARG A 31 -13.32 -3.23 11.48
CA ARG A 31 -14.54 -2.44 11.16
C ARG A 31 -15.22 -1.85 12.39
N LEU A 32 -15.18 -2.55 13.53
CA LEU A 32 -15.68 -2.00 14.80
C LEU A 32 -14.83 -0.82 15.30
N PHE A 33 -13.53 -0.81 14.98
CA PHE A 33 -12.58 0.21 15.43
C PHE A 33 -12.39 1.39 14.47
N SER A 34 -12.67 1.20 13.18
CA SER A 34 -12.56 2.27 12.18
C SER A 34 -13.51 3.43 12.45
N GLY A 35 -14.60 3.19 13.21
CA GLY A 35 -15.62 4.20 13.52
C GLY A 35 -16.40 4.62 12.27
N LYS A 36 -17.48 5.38 12.45
CA LYS A 36 -18.14 6.04 11.30
C LYS A 36 -17.28 7.22 10.83
N PRO A 37 -17.25 7.55 9.52
CA PRO A 37 -16.52 8.70 9.02
C PRO A 37 -16.96 9.95 9.78
N ILE A 38 -16.03 10.62 10.47
CA ILE A 38 -16.31 11.86 11.19
C ILE A 38 -16.47 12.95 10.13
N ARG A 39 -17.71 13.23 9.74
CA ARG A 39 -18.08 14.13 8.63
C ARG A 39 -17.88 15.63 8.90
N SER A 40 -17.22 16.04 9.97
CA SER A 40 -17.36 17.44 10.40
C SER A 40 -16.35 18.45 9.83
N ASN A 41 -15.30 18.08 9.08
CA ASN A 41 -14.38 19.05 8.44
C ASN A 41 -13.76 18.58 7.11
N TYR A 42 -14.22 17.45 6.56
CA TYR A 42 -13.58 16.79 5.42
C TYR A 42 -14.56 16.55 4.29
N ARG A 43 -14.15 16.84 3.04
CA ARG A 43 -14.92 16.46 1.85
C ARG A 43 -14.50 15.06 1.42
N ILE A 44 -15.28 14.08 1.89
CA ILE A 44 -15.18 12.67 1.49
C ILE A 44 -16.21 12.43 0.37
N LEU A 45 -15.77 11.90 -0.77
CA LEU A 45 -16.65 11.51 -1.87
C LEU A 45 -16.44 10.05 -2.21
N ASP A 46 -17.51 9.27 -2.21
CA ASP A 46 -17.46 7.89 -2.71
C ASP A 46 -17.80 7.88 -4.21
N ARG A 47 -17.04 7.10 -4.97
CA ARG A 47 -17.21 6.84 -6.40
C ARG A 47 -17.10 5.33 -6.63
N LYS A 48 -17.65 4.90 -7.76
CA LYS A 48 -17.55 3.52 -8.24
C LYS A 48 -16.91 3.53 -9.61
N ILE A 49 -15.90 2.71 -9.80
CA ILE A 49 -15.34 2.39 -11.11
C ILE A 49 -15.75 0.96 -11.41
N TYR A 50 -16.20 0.67 -12.62
CA TYR A 50 -16.57 -0.69 -12.99
C TYR A 50 -15.35 -1.45 -13.50
N SER A 51 -15.30 -2.75 -13.20
CA SER A 51 -14.39 -3.69 -13.84
C SER A 51 -14.51 -3.62 -15.37
N ALA A 52 -13.49 -4.08 -16.09
CA ALA A 52 -13.47 -3.99 -17.56
C ALA A 52 -14.68 -4.69 -18.21
N ASP A 53 -15.08 -5.83 -17.67
CA ASP A 53 -16.26 -6.62 -18.06
C ASP A 53 -17.57 -6.15 -17.40
N LYS A 54 -17.52 -5.14 -16.52
CA LYS A 54 -18.64 -4.62 -15.71
C LYS A 54 -19.30 -5.66 -14.80
N SER A 55 -18.62 -6.75 -14.46
CA SER A 55 -19.13 -7.78 -13.55
C SER A 55 -19.26 -7.30 -12.11
N HIS A 56 -18.48 -6.29 -11.70
CA HIS A 56 -18.52 -5.72 -10.36
C HIS A 56 -18.10 -4.25 -10.32
N ASP A 57 -18.43 -3.57 -9.23
CA ASP A 57 -17.93 -2.23 -8.91
C ASP A 57 -16.71 -2.29 -7.98
N ILE A 58 -15.78 -1.38 -8.22
CA ILE A 58 -14.58 -1.13 -7.42
C ILE A 58 -14.81 0.21 -6.71
N PRO A 59 -15.09 0.19 -5.39
CA PRO A 59 -15.29 1.42 -4.63
C PRO A 59 -14.00 2.24 -4.56
N VAL A 60 -14.13 3.56 -4.74
CA VAL A 60 -13.05 4.52 -4.59
C VAL A 60 -13.52 5.67 -3.70
N ARG A 61 -12.79 5.95 -2.63
CA ARG A 61 -13.07 7.09 -1.73
C ARG A 61 -12.05 8.17 -1.94
N ILE A 62 -12.57 9.37 -2.19
CA ILE A 62 -11.79 10.57 -2.46
C ILE A 62 -11.71 11.39 -1.18
N PHE A 63 -10.49 11.69 -0.75
CA PHE A 63 -10.19 12.54 0.39
C PHE A 63 -9.58 13.84 -0.13
N LYS A 64 -10.30 14.94 0.08
CA LYS A 64 -9.76 16.27 -0.20
C LYS A 64 -9.06 16.83 1.03
N PRO A 65 -7.87 17.45 0.87
CA PRO A 65 -7.15 18.05 1.98
C PRO A 65 -7.93 19.24 2.54
N ALA A 66 -7.75 19.55 3.83
CA ALA A 66 -8.29 20.77 4.41
C ALA A 66 -7.73 22.04 3.74
N GLU A 67 -6.44 22.02 3.40
CA GLU A 67 -5.75 23.06 2.64
C GLU A 67 -5.10 22.44 1.40
N LYS A 68 -5.54 22.85 0.21
CA LYS A 68 -4.99 22.34 -1.05
C LYS A 68 -3.70 23.08 -1.40
N LYS A 69 -2.59 22.34 -1.52
CA LYS A 69 -1.26 22.87 -1.88
C LYS A 69 -0.82 22.51 -3.29
N SER A 70 -1.40 21.48 -3.88
CA SER A 70 -1.09 21.02 -5.24
C SER A 70 -2.34 20.44 -5.92
N ASP A 71 -2.39 20.55 -7.25
CA ASP A 71 -3.40 19.92 -8.10
C ASP A 71 -3.09 18.44 -8.39
N GLU A 72 -1.90 17.96 -8.04
CA GLU A 72 -1.53 16.55 -8.13
C GLU A 72 -2.45 15.66 -7.28
N VAL A 73 -2.59 14.42 -7.74
CA VAL A 73 -3.44 13.39 -7.14
C VAL A 73 -2.59 12.19 -6.72
N LEU A 74 -2.87 11.70 -5.52
CA LEU A 74 -2.33 10.45 -5.00
C LEU A 74 -3.37 9.34 -5.19
N LEU A 75 -3.05 8.31 -5.99
CA LEU A 75 -3.84 7.09 -6.08
C LEU A 75 -3.27 6.07 -5.09
N PHE A 76 -4.05 5.80 -4.03
CA PHE A 76 -3.64 5.03 -2.88
C PHE A 76 -4.23 3.63 -2.86
N PHE A 77 -3.35 2.64 -2.67
CA PHE A 77 -3.70 1.24 -2.43
C PHE A 77 -3.36 0.88 -0.99
N HIS A 78 -4.35 0.40 -0.24
CA HIS A 78 -4.18 0.10 1.17
C HIS A 78 -3.41 -1.20 1.43
N GLY A 79 -2.68 -1.26 2.55
CA GLY A 79 -2.06 -2.49 3.06
C GLY A 79 -3.04 -3.47 3.72
N GLY A 80 -2.48 -4.48 4.38
CA GLY A 80 -3.26 -5.56 5.01
C GLY A 80 -3.04 -6.95 4.40
N GLY A 81 -1.87 -7.19 3.81
CA GLY A 81 -1.50 -8.52 3.30
C GLY A 81 -2.47 -9.07 2.25
N TRP A 82 -3.09 -8.20 1.44
CA TRP A 82 -4.15 -8.52 0.46
C TRP A 82 -5.41 -9.17 1.04
N VAL A 83 -5.49 -9.35 2.36
CA VAL A 83 -6.51 -10.15 3.05
C VAL A 83 -7.33 -9.31 4.02
N ILE A 84 -6.76 -8.27 4.63
CA ILE A 84 -7.46 -7.42 5.61
C ILE A 84 -7.34 -5.95 5.22
N GLY A 85 -8.00 -5.08 6.00
CA GLY A 85 -8.18 -3.68 5.65
C GLY A 85 -9.41 -3.48 4.77
N ASP A 86 -9.92 -2.25 4.78
CA ASP A 86 -10.89 -1.75 3.83
C ASP A 86 -10.86 -0.21 3.82
N ILE A 87 -11.67 0.38 2.95
CA ILE A 87 -11.83 1.83 2.82
C ILE A 87 -12.20 2.55 4.13
N ASN A 88 -12.86 1.87 5.08
CA ASN A 88 -13.20 2.43 6.37
C ASN A 88 -12.01 2.36 7.33
N THR A 89 -11.28 1.23 7.38
CA THR A 89 -10.09 1.10 8.22
C THR A 89 -9.00 2.09 7.82
N TYR A 90 -8.89 2.40 6.53
CA TYR A 90 -7.93 3.38 5.98
C TYR A 90 -8.45 4.82 5.89
N THR A 91 -9.68 5.10 6.32
CA THR A 91 -10.25 6.47 6.28
C THR A 91 -9.37 7.48 7.04
N LYS A 92 -8.92 7.17 8.26
CA LYS A 92 -8.06 8.08 9.04
C LYS A 92 -6.66 8.24 8.42
N PRO A 93 -5.94 7.17 8.06
CA PRO A 93 -4.69 7.29 7.30
C PRO A 93 -4.81 8.14 6.04
N CYS A 94 -5.87 7.97 5.23
CA CYS A 94 -6.05 8.74 4.01
C CYS A 94 -6.40 10.21 4.26
N ILE A 95 -7.16 10.51 5.32
CA ILE A 95 -7.37 11.89 5.79
C ILE A 95 -6.03 12.53 6.16
N ASN A 96 -5.21 11.83 6.96
CA ASN A 96 -3.90 12.32 7.36
C ASN A 96 -3.00 12.53 6.13
N MET A 97 -3.02 11.59 5.18
CA MET A 97 -2.27 11.69 3.92
C MET A 97 -2.67 12.93 3.13
N ALA A 98 -3.97 13.15 2.92
CA ALA A 98 -4.45 14.33 2.22
C ALA A 98 -4.00 15.62 2.95
N ASP A 99 -4.26 15.72 4.25
CA ASP A 99 -3.92 16.92 5.04
C ASP A 99 -2.41 17.21 5.08
N LEU A 100 -1.57 16.19 5.26
CA LEU A 100 -0.12 16.37 5.40
C LEU A 100 0.58 16.62 4.07
N THR A 101 0.00 16.16 2.95
CA THR A 101 0.55 16.39 1.61
C THR A 101 -0.07 17.57 0.88
N GLY A 102 -1.23 18.07 1.34
CA GLY A 102 -2.01 19.10 0.67
C GLY A 102 -2.54 18.65 -0.71
N ARG A 103 -2.61 17.35 -0.98
CA ARG A 103 -3.03 16.74 -2.26
C ARG A 103 -4.30 15.91 -2.10
N THR A 104 -5.02 15.71 -3.19
CA THR A 104 -6.22 14.85 -3.17
C THR A 104 -5.81 13.39 -3.21
N VAL A 105 -6.40 12.56 -2.33
CA VAL A 105 -6.13 11.11 -2.26
C VAL A 105 -7.33 10.33 -2.76
N TYR A 106 -7.13 9.43 -3.71
CA TYR A 106 -8.11 8.45 -4.18
C TYR A 106 -7.72 7.10 -3.59
N SER A 107 -8.51 6.58 -2.65
CA SER A 107 -8.27 5.27 -2.01
C SER A 107 -9.12 4.19 -2.66
N VAL A 108 -8.48 3.12 -3.13
CA VAL A 108 -9.14 2.00 -3.80
C VAL A 108 -9.47 0.88 -2.81
N ASP A 109 -10.72 0.43 -2.80
CA ASP A 109 -11.21 -0.71 -2.00
C ASP A 109 -11.22 -1.96 -2.87
N TYR A 110 -10.03 -2.47 -3.18
CA TYR A 110 -9.84 -3.60 -4.09
C TYR A 110 -10.31 -4.93 -3.47
N ARG A 111 -10.68 -5.91 -4.30
CA ARG A 111 -11.09 -7.25 -3.84
C ARG A 111 -9.96 -7.96 -3.08
N LEU A 112 -10.32 -8.62 -1.98
CA LEU A 112 -9.36 -9.24 -1.06
C LEU A 112 -9.35 -10.76 -1.18
N ALA A 113 -8.18 -11.34 -0.95
CA ALA A 113 -8.00 -12.77 -0.73
C ALA A 113 -8.51 -13.16 0.68
N PRO A 114 -8.86 -14.44 0.92
CA PRO A 114 -8.88 -15.55 -0.03
C PRO A 114 -10.14 -15.62 -0.91
N GLU A 115 -11.16 -14.77 -0.68
CA GLU A 115 -12.39 -14.80 -1.48
C GLU A 115 -12.12 -14.47 -2.95
N PHE A 116 -11.16 -13.59 -3.20
CA PHE A 116 -10.67 -13.22 -4.52
C PHE A 116 -9.14 -13.25 -4.52
N PRO A 117 -8.51 -14.43 -4.71
CA PRO A 117 -7.06 -14.56 -4.71
C PRO A 117 -6.44 -13.83 -5.91
N TYR A 118 -5.11 -13.77 -5.96
CA TYR A 118 -4.38 -13.23 -7.10
C TYR A 118 -4.91 -13.80 -8.43
N PRO A 119 -5.14 -12.96 -9.47
CA PRO A 119 -4.79 -11.55 -9.57
C PRO A 119 -5.91 -10.55 -9.25
N ALA A 120 -7.03 -10.94 -8.63
CA ALA A 120 -8.24 -10.12 -8.58
C ALA A 120 -8.05 -8.69 -8.00
N GLY A 121 -7.40 -8.55 -6.84
CA GLY A 121 -7.14 -7.24 -6.25
C GLY A 121 -6.17 -6.37 -7.07
N LEU A 122 -5.18 -7.00 -7.72
CA LEU A 122 -4.26 -6.32 -8.63
C LEU A 122 -4.99 -5.79 -9.87
N GLU A 123 -5.88 -6.59 -10.46
CA GLU A 123 -6.71 -6.19 -11.60
C GLU A 123 -7.59 -4.99 -11.25
N ASP A 124 -8.15 -4.95 -10.05
CA ASP A 124 -8.96 -3.82 -9.59
C ASP A 124 -8.12 -2.54 -9.47
N CYS A 125 -6.95 -2.62 -8.83
CA CYS A 125 -6.03 -1.50 -8.70
C CYS A 125 -5.56 -0.98 -10.07
N TYR A 126 -5.17 -1.89 -10.97
CA TYR A 126 -4.78 -1.53 -12.33
C TYR A 126 -5.96 -0.88 -13.08
N ARG A 127 -7.16 -1.47 -13.00
CA ARG A 127 -8.36 -0.95 -13.66
C ARG A 127 -8.70 0.47 -13.22
N VAL A 128 -8.58 0.77 -11.92
CA VAL A 128 -8.81 2.13 -11.41
C VAL A 128 -7.75 3.10 -11.94
N ALA A 129 -6.48 2.73 -11.90
CA ALA A 129 -5.40 3.58 -12.41
C ALA A 129 -5.57 3.86 -13.91
N ASP A 130 -5.86 2.82 -14.69
CA ASP A 130 -6.11 2.87 -16.12
C ASP A 130 -7.32 3.77 -16.46
N ALA A 131 -8.43 3.60 -15.74
CA ALA A 131 -9.62 4.43 -15.92
C ALA A 131 -9.36 5.91 -15.58
N MET A 132 -8.53 6.20 -14.58
CA MET A 132 -8.15 7.58 -14.23
C MET A 132 -7.28 8.21 -15.31
N LEU A 133 -6.34 7.46 -15.89
CA LEU A 133 -5.47 7.93 -16.97
C LEU A 133 -6.25 8.20 -18.27
N ASP A 134 -7.30 7.42 -18.55
CA ASP A 134 -8.21 7.69 -19.67
C ASP A 134 -9.09 8.94 -19.45
N ASN A 135 -9.24 9.40 -18.20
CA ASN A 135 -10.20 10.42 -17.81
C ASN A 135 -9.58 11.51 -16.91
N LEU A 136 -8.33 11.90 -17.18
CA LEU A 136 -7.57 12.87 -16.37
C LEU A 136 -8.35 14.16 -16.08
N SER A 137 -9.05 14.71 -17.07
CA SER A 137 -9.83 15.94 -16.91
C SER A 137 -10.98 15.80 -15.90
N LEU A 138 -11.60 14.62 -15.77
CA LEU A 138 -12.67 14.36 -14.80
C LEU A 138 -12.18 14.35 -13.35
N ILE A 139 -10.89 14.08 -13.15
CA ILE A 139 -10.23 14.12 -11.85
C ILE A 139 -9.42 15.41 -11.64
N GLY A 140 -9.50 16.36 -12.58
CA GLY A 140 -8.86 17.67 -12.49
C GLY A 140 -7.38 17.69 -12.87
N LEU A 141 -6.91 16.68 -13.62
CA LEU A 141 -5.54 16.57 -14.10
C LEU A 141 -5.46 16.88 -15.61
N THR A 142 -4.30 17.38 -16.05
CA THR A 142 -3.99 17.61 -17.47
C THR A 142 -2.92 16.66 -18.01
N SER A 143 -2.19 15.97 -17.13
CA SER A 143 -1.12 15.03 -17.49
C SER A 143 -1.09 13.82 -16.56
N ALA A 144 -0.67 12.67 -17.11
CA ALA A 144 -0.41 11.46 -16.33
C ALA A 144 0.67 11.66 -15.27
N SER A 145 1.60 12.60 -15.49
CA SER A 145 2.67 12.93 -14.53
C SER A 145 2.16 13.53 -13.22
N GLN A 146 0.93 14.07 -13.20
CA GLN A 146 0.30 14.62 -12.00
C GLN A 146 -0.42 13.56 -11.15
N LEU A 147 -0.46 12.31 -11.63
CA LEU A 147 -0.92 11.16 -10.86
C LEU A 147 0.29 10.46 -10.24
N THR A 148 0.28 10.25 -8.94
CA THR A 148 1.29 9.46 -8.22
C THR A 148 0.66 8.21 -7.65
N LEU A 149 1.27 7.06 -7.90
CA LEU A 149 0.88 5.80 -7.25
C LEU A 149 1.49 5.73 -5.86
N ILE A 150 0.70 5.37 -4.85
CA ILE A 150 1.18 5.24 -3.48
C ILE A 150 0.51 4.06 -2.78
N GLY A 151 1.24 3.36 -1.93
CA GLY A 151 0.64 2.32 -1.11
C GLY A 151 1.54 1.86 0.02
N ASP A 152 0.92 1.24 1.04
CA ASP A 152 1.62 0.70 2.20
C ASP A 152 1.57 -0.83 2.26
N SER A 153 2.66 -1.49 2.67
CA SER A 153 2.70 -2.94 2.84
C SER A 153 2.29 -3.67 1.54
N ALA A 154 1.27 -4.53 1.58
CA ALA A 154 0.64 -5.13 0.39
C ALA A 154 0.09 -4.11 -0.63
N GLY A 155 -0.35 -2.94 -0.18
CA GLY A 155 -0.70 -1.83 -1.07
C GLY A 155 0.53 -1.21 -1.76
N GLY A 156 1.68 -1.20 -1.09
CA GLY A 156 2.96 -0.83 -1.69
C GLY A 156 3.41 -1.85 -2.74
N ASN A 157 3.16 -3.14 -2.51
CA ASN A 157 3.31 -4.18 -3.52
C ASN A 157 2.42 -3.93 -4.74
N LEU A 158 1.13 -3.66 -4.52
CA LEU A 158 0.18 -3.34 -5.59
C LEU A 158 0.59 -2.08 -6.37
N ALA A 159 1.10 -1.03 -5.69
CA ALA A 159 1.61 0.17 -6.36
C ALA A 159 2.79 -0.13 -7.30
N ALA A 160 3.73 -0.98 -6.87
CA ALA A 160 4.84 -1.42 -7.70
C ALA A 160 4.37 -2.29 -8.89
N ALA A 161 3.47 -3.24 -8.64
CA ALA A 161 2.92 -4.13 -9.68
C ALA A 161 2.09 -3.37 -10.73
N VAL A 162 1.24 -2.42 -10.29
CA VAL A 162 0.49 -1.54 -11.19
C VAL A 162 1.43 -0.63 -11.98
N SER A 163 2.52 -0.13 -11.38
CA SER A 163 3.53 0.66 -12.10
C SER A 163 4.18 -0.15 -13.24
N LEU A 164 4.52 -1.43 -13.00
CA LEU A 164 5.00 -2.34 -14.04
C LEU A 164 3.96 -2.55 -15.14
N LEU A 165 2.71 -2.87 -14.78
CA LEU A 165 1.63 -3.08 -15.75
C LEU A 165 1.36 -1.83 -16.60
N LEU A 166 1.35 -0.63 -16.01
CA LEU A 166 1.12 0.60 -16.74
C LEU A 166 2.28 0.91 -17.70
N ARG A 167 3.53 0.72 -17.27
CA ARG A 167 4.70 0.87 -18.14
C ARG A 167 4.63 -0.08 -19.34
N ASP A 168 4.20 -1.31 -19.11
CA ASP A 168 4.19 -2.35 -20.15
C ASP A 168 3.04 -2.14 -21.15
N ASN A 169 1.91 -1.58 -20.70
CA ASN A 169 0.67 -1.52 -21.49
C ASN A 169 0.28 -0.10 -21.95
N ARG A 170 0.94 0.97 -21.48
CA ARG A 170 0.61 2.35 -21.85
C ARG A 170 1.83 3.13 -22.33
N LYS A 171 1.58 4.11 -23.19
CA LYS A 171 2.59 5.10 -23.61
C LYS A 171 2.79 6.18 -22.55
N ASP A 172 1.67 6.67 -21.98
CA ASP A 172 1.64 7.67 -20.92
C ASP A 172 1.14 7.04 -19.62
N TYR A 173 1.92 7.21 -18.55
CA TYR A 173 1.68 6.63 -17.23
C TYR A 173 2.26 7.53 -16.11
N PRO A 174 1.89 7.30 -14.83
CA PRO A 174 2.42 8.03 -13.67
C PRO A 174 3.95 8.11 -13.67
N GLN A 175 4.51 9.29 -13.38
CA GLN A 175 5.96 9.50 -13.36
C GLN A 175 6.57 9.42 -11.95
N LYS A 176 5.72 9.28 -10.92
CA LYS A 176 6.12 9.09 -9.51
C LYS A 176 5.40 7.89 -8.90
N GLN A 177 6.10 7.12 -8.07
CA GLN A 177 5.54 6.10 -7.21
C GLN A 177 6.15 6.17 -5.79
N ILE A 178 5.34 5.92 -4.76
CA ILE A 178 5.74 5.94 -3.35
C ILE A 178 5.37 4.61 -2.69
N LEU A 179 6.38 3.87 -2.25
CA LEU A 179 6.22 2.53 -1.69
C LEU A 179 6.56 2.56 -0.19
N LEU A 180 5.55 2.42 0.66
CA LEU A 180 5.73 2.44 2.11
C LEU A 180 5.88 0.99 2.60
N TYR A 181 7.09 0.63 3.05
CA TYR A 181 7.50 -0.69 3.56
C TYR A 181 6.86 -1.84 2.74
N PRO A 182 7.10 -1.87 1.42
CA PRO A 182 6.38 -2.76 0.51
C PRO A 182 6.81 -4.21 0.67
N ILE A 183 5.87 -5.13 0.42
CA ILE A 183 6.22 -6.53 0.13
C ILE A 183 6.75 -6.59 -1.30
N THR A 184 7.91 -7.20 -1.55
CA THR A 184 8.54 -7.20 -2.88
C THR A 184 9.13 -8.55 -3.30
N TYR A 185 9.17 -9.53 -2.39
CA TYR A 185 9.72 -10.86 -2.65
C TYR A 185 8.70 -11.98 -2.38
N TRP A 186 8.99 -13.20 -2.84
CA TRP A 186 8.05 -14.34 -2.79
C TRP A 186 8.22 -15.26 -1.57
N ASP A 187 9.40 -15.21 -0.92
CA ASP A 187 9.75 -16.13 0.17
C ASP A 187 10.09 -15.39 1.46
N HIS A 188 9.22 -15.55 2.46
CA HIS A 188 9.35 -14.99 3.80
C HIS A 188 9.55 -16.08 4.88
N THR A 189 9.97 -17.28 4.47
CA THR A 189 10.37 -18.35 5.39
C THR A 189 11.81 -18.15 5.89
N GLU A 190 12.29 -19.06 6.73
CA GLU A 190 13.70 -19.08 7.18
C GLU A 190 14.73 -19.16 6.03
N ASN A 191 14.31 -19.69 4.87
CA ASN A 191 15.13 -19.80 3.65
C ASN A 191 15.22 -18.48 2.87
N SER A 192 14.50 -17.44 3.28
CA SER A 192 14.57 -16.14 2.64
C SER A 192 16.02 -15.62 2.63
N PRO A 193 16.49 -15.03 1.51
CA PRO A 193 17.83 -14.46 1.45
C PRO A 193 17.99 -13.22 2.35
N TYR A 194 16.89 -12.68 2.88
CA TYR A 194 16.86 -11.43 3.65
C TYR A 194 17.00 -11.67 5.15
N GLU A 195 17.98 -11.01 5.77
CA GLU A 195 18.30 -11.16 7.19
C GLU A 195 17.21 -10.57 8.09
N SER A 196 16.53 -9.51 7.65
CA SER A 196 15.40 -8.92 8.37
C SER A 196 14.28 -9.93 8.65
N ILE A 197 14.08 -10.93 7.80
CA ILE A 197 13.10 -12.01 8.04
C ILE A 197 13.42 -12.79 9.32
N ARG A 198 14.70 -13.11 9.54
CA ARG A 198 15.15 -13.85 10.73
C ARG A 198 15.28 -12.96 11.96
N THR A 199 15.82 -11.74 11.78
CA THR A 199 16.16 -10.85 12.91
C THR A 199 15.02 -9.95 13.37
N LYS A 200 14.04 -9.69 12.51
CA LYS A 200 12.88 -8.80 12.77
C LYS A 200 11.53 -9.50 12.53
N GLY A 201 11.53 -10.78 12.19
CA GLY A 201 10.31 -11.56 11.95
C GLY A 201 9.55 -12.00 13.19
N THR A 202 10.00 -11.65 14.40
CA THR A 202 9.30 -11.86 15.67
C THR A 202 9.24 -10.57 16.49
N ASP A 203 8.30 -10.47 17.42
CA ASP A 203 8.22 -9.42 18.46
C ASP A 203 8.01 -7.95 18.01
N TYR A 204 8.04 -7.66 16.71
CA TYR A 204 7.88 -6.31 16.13
C TYR A 204 6.51 -6.07 15.45
N GLY A 205 5.48 -6.84 15.83
CA GLY A 205 4.09 -6.68 15.37
C GLY A 205 3.75 -7.49 14.12
N LEU A 206 4.37 -7.18 12.98
CA LEU A 206 4.35 -8.06 11.80
C LEU A 206 5.38 -9.16 11.98
N THR A 207 5.01 -10.41 11.71
CA THR A 207 5.90 -11.56 11.83
C THR A 207 6.11 -12.24 10.48
N ALA A 208 7.26 -12.91 10.30
CA ALA A 208 7.54 -13.69 9.10
C ALA A 208 6.48 -14.77 8.83
N LYS A 209 5.97 -15.38 9.92
CA LYS A 209 4.82 -16.30 9.88
C LYS A 209 3.58 -15.66 9.27
N LYS A 210 3.18 -14.48 9.75
CA LYS A 210 2.01 -13.76 9.21
C LYS A 210 2.18 -13.39 7.75
N VAL A 211 3.37 -12.95 7.34
CA VAL A 211 3.64 -12.66 5.92
C VAL A 211 3.47 -13.93 5.07
N SER A 212 3.97 -15.07 5.54
CA SER A 212 3.80 -16.35 4.85
C SER A 212 2.32 -16.75 4.73
N GLU A 213 1.55 -16.65 5.81
CA GLU A 213 0.10 -16.92 5.80
C GLU A 213 -0.67 -15.99 4.84
N TYR A 214 -0.31 -14.71 4.77
CA TYR A 214 -0.88 -13.78 3.78
C TYR A 214 -0.58 -14.23 2.35
N MET A 215 0.65 -14.66 2.08
CA MET A 215 1.03 -15.18 0.77
C MET A 215 0.29 -16.50 0.44
N ASP A 216 0.06 -17.35 1.44
CA ASP A 216 -0.70 -18.60 1.29
C ASP A 216 -2.17 -18.34 0.93
N LEU A 217 -2.79 -17.32 1.53
CA LEU A 217 -4.15 -16.90 1.19
C LEU A 217 -4.22 -16.17 -0.16
N TYR A 218 -3.22 -15.35 -0.49
CA TYR A 218 -3.21 -14.52 -1.70
C TYR A 218 -2.87 -15.31 -2.97
N GLN A 219 -1.86 -16.18 -2.89
CA GLN A 219 -1.45 -17.07 -3.98
C GLN A 219 -0.98 -18.41 -3.37
N PRO A 220 -1.88 -19.39 -3.23
CA PRO A 220 -1.56 -20.68 -2.61
C PRO A 220 -0.44 -21.45 -3.33
N ASP A 221 -0.30 -21.28 -4.65
CA ASP A 221 0.76 -21.90 -5.42
C ASP A 221 2.07 -21.11 -5.27
N ARG A 222 3.00 -21.66 -4.47
CA ARG A 222 4.27 -21.02 -4.12
C ARG A 222 5.15 -20.71 -5.33
N GLU A 223 5.11 -21.52 -6.39
CA GLU A 223 5.90 -21.24 -7.60
C GLU A 223 5.32 -20.07 -8.37
N LYS A 224 3.98 -19.92 -8.39
CA LYS A 224 3.32 -18.75 -9.01
C LYS A 224 3.59 -17.43 -8.31
N ARG A 225 4.01 -17.45 -7.03
CA ARG A 225 4.46 -16.23 -6.31
C ARG A 225 5.67 -15.57 -6.95
N LYS A 226 6.42 -16.30 -7.79
CA LYS A 226 7.55 -15.78 -8.57
C LYS A 226 7.12 -14.97 -9.82
N SER A 227 5.84 -14.64 -9.93
CA SER A 227 5.35 -13.62 -10.88
C SER A 227 5.94 -12.25 -10.54
N PRO A 228 6.37 -11.44 -11.53
CA PRO A 228 6.84 -10.07 -11.28
C PRO A 228 5.75 -9.15 -10.70
N TYR A 229 4.47 -9.52 -10.84
CA TYR A 229 3.35 -8.76 -10.30
C TYR A 229 2.93 -9.19 -8.88
N ILE A 230 3.60 -10.20 -8.31
CA ILE A 230 3.55 -10.55 -6.89
C ILE A 230 4.88 -10.20 -6.23
N SER A 231 5.99 -10.46 -6.91
CA SER A 231 7.35 -10.29 -6.42
C SER A 231 8.13 -9.37 -7.37
N PRO A 232 7.85 -8.05 -7.38
CA PRO A 232 8.45 -7.12 -8.33
C PRO A 232 9.98 -7.07 -8.27
N LEU A 233 10.58 -7.47 -7.15
CA LEU A 233 12.04 -7.56 -7.00
C LEU A 233 12.73 -8.49 -8.00
N ILE A 234 12.03 -9.52 -8.46
CA ILE A 234 12.58 -10.50 -9.41
C ILE A 234 12.08 -10.29 -10.84
N ALA A 235 11.48 -9.13 -11.13
CA ALA A 235 11.11 -8.80 -12.50
C ALA A 235 12.33 -8.77 -13.41
N THR A 236 12.19 -9.35 -14.60
CA THR A 236 13.27 -9.46 -15.59
C THR A 236 13.61 -8.12 -16.24
N ASP A 237 12.68 -7.18 -16.25
CA ASP A 237 12.88 -5.81 -16.73
C ASP A 237 12.30 -4.79 -15.73
N LEU A 238 13.20 -4.03 -15.11
CA LEU A 238 12.88 -2.93 -14.21
C LEU A 238 13.19 -1.56 -14.82
N THR A 239 13.53 -1.46 -16.11
CA THR A 239 13.82 -0.18 -16.76
C THR A 239 12.56 0.68 -16.89
N ARG A 240 12.75 2.00 -17.06
CA ARG A 240 11.68 3.00 -17.32
C ARG A 240 10.56 2.99 -16.27
N GLN A 241 10.88 2.65 -15.03
CA GLN A 241 9.96 2.77 -13.92
C GLN A 241 9.83 4.23 -13.48
N PRO A 242 8.67 4.62 -12.90
CA PRO A 242 8.48 5.94 -12.31
C PRO A 242 9.59 6.28 -11.31
N ASN A 243 9.87 7.59 -11.14
CA ASN A 243 10.70 8.06 -10.03
C ASN A 243 10.11 7.47 -8.74
N THR A 244 10.96 6.85 -7.91
CA THR A 244 10.48 6.01 -6.82
C THR A 244 10.99 6.51 -5.48
N LEU A 245 10.08 6.71 -4.53
CA LEU A 245 10.43 6.80 -3.10
C LEU A 245 10.06 5.49 -2.41
N ILE A 246 11.02 4.87 -1.73
CA ILE A 246 10.78 3.72 -0.84
C ILE A 246 11.09 4.12 0.59
N LEU A 247 10.09 4.04 1.47
CA LEU A 247 10.28 4.23 2.91
C LEU A 247 10.25 2.88 3.60
N THR A 248 11.36 2.41 4.17
CA THR A 248 11.40 1.16 4.94
C THR A 248 11.33 1.44 6.44
N SER A 249 10.91 0.42 7.20
CA SER A 249 10.92 0.47 8.66
C SER A 249 12.13 -0.24 9.24
N GLU A 250 12.73 0.33 10.29
CA GLU A 250 13.94 -0.25 10.90
C GLU A 250 13.70 -1.63 11.52
N ASN A 251 12.57 -1.79 12.21
CA ASN A 251 12.16 -3.02 12.87
C ASN A 251 11.00 -3.69 12.12
N ASP A 252 11.31 -4.18 10.92
CA ASP A 252 10.34 -4.78 10.01
C ASP A 252 10.96 -5.98 9.27
N PRO A 253 10.30 -7.15 9.23
CA PRO A 253 10.78 -8.28 8.44
C PRO A 253 10.96 -7.95 6.94
N LEU A 254 10.19 -7.02 6.39
CA LEU A 254 10.20 -6.66 4.96
C LEU A 254 11.26 -5.60 4.60
N ARG A 255 12.03 -5.14 5.58
CA ARG A 255 13.00 -4.04 5.41
C ARG A 255 14.00 -4.33 4.29
N ASP A 256 14.67 -5.48 4.36
CA ASP A 256 15.77 -5.77 3.44
C ASP A 256 15.28 -6.03 2.01
N GLU A 257 14.09 -6.63 1.82
CA GLU A 257 13.53 -6.82 0.48
C GLU A 257 13.10 -5.49 -0.16
N GLY A 258 12.50 -4.57 0.61
CA GLY A 258 12.18 -3.24 0.13
C GLY A 258 13.44 -2.44 -0.29
N GLU A 259 14.52 -2.55 0.49
CA GLU A 259 15.81 -1.93 0.14
C GLU A 259 16.51 -2.62 -1.04
N ALA A 260 16.39 -3.95 -1.15
CA ALA A 260 16.85 -4.69 -2.31
C ALA A 260 16.10 -4.28 -3.58
N TYR A 261 14.79 -4.00 -3.49
CA TYR A 261 14.01 -3.49 -4.62
C TYR A 261 14.44 -2.09 -5.03
N ALA A 262 14.71 -1.21 -4.06
CA ALA A 262 15.30 0.10 -4.37
C ALA A 262 16.63 -0.04 -5.13
N LYS A 263 17.49 -0.97 -4.71
CA LYS A 263 18.77 -1.24 -5.37
C LYS A 263 18.57 -1.80 -6.78
N ALA A 264 17.64 -2.74 -6.96
CA ALA A 264 17.32 -3.31 -8.27
C ALA A 264 16.81 -2.23 -9.26
N LEU A 265 15.90 -1.35 -8.81
CA LEU A 265 15.42 -0.22 -9.59
C LEU A 265 16.55 0.75 -9.97
N LYS A 266 17.45 1.09 -9.04
CA LYS A 266 18.62 1.94 -9.33
C LYS A 266 19.54 1.31 -10.38
N ASN A 267 19.83 0.01 -10.22
CA ASN A 267 20.69 -0.73 -11.14
C ASN A 267 20.10 -0.81 -12.56
N ALA A 268 18.77 -0.79 -12.67
CA ALA A 268 18.06 -0.71 -13.96
C ALA A 268 17.99 0.71 -14.55
N GLY A 269 18.64 1.70 -13.92
CA GLY A 269 18.76 3.08 -14.43
C GLY A 269 17.66 4.05 -13.98
N ASN A 270 16.84 3.69 -12.99
CA ASN A 270 15.76 4.57 -12.51
C ASN A 270 16.21 5.51 -11.40
N THR A 271 15.53 6.64 -11.26
CA THR A 271 15.69 7.55 -10.12
C THR A 271 14.97 6.99 -8.90
N VAL A 272 15.72 6.68 -7.85
CA VAL A 272 15.17 6.07 -6.64
C VAL A 272 15.73 6.71 -5.38
N ARG A 273 14.84 7.04 -4.45
CA ARG A 273 15.15 7.39 -3.07
C ARG A 273 14.72 6.28 -2.17
N VAL A 274 15.61 5.90 -1.26
CA VAL A 274 15.31 4.92 -0.22
C VAL A 274 15.72 5.51 1.11
N SER A 275 14.83 5.42 2.08
CA SER A 275 15.08 5.93 3.42
C SER A 275 14.45 5.00 4.44
N ARG A 276 15.25 4.67 5.45
CA ARG A 276 14.83 3.81 6.55
C ARG A 276 14.40 4.70 7.71
N VAL A 277 13.13 4.60 8.10
CA VAL A 277 12.59 5.34 9.24
C VAL A 277 13.02 4.64 10.53
N LYS A 278 13.89 5.30 11.29
CA LYS A 278 14.45 4.77 12.54
C LYS A 278 13.38 4.62 13.61
N GLU A 279 13.56 3.66 14.50
CA GLU A 279 12.68 3.30 15.62
C GLU A 279 11.26 2.87 15.19
N SER A 280 10.99 2.77 13.89
CA SER A 280 9.70 2.40 13.36
C SER A 280 9.52 0.89 13.27
N VAL A 281 8.26 0.47 13.30
CA VAL A 281 7.79 -0.89 13.03
C VAL A 281 6.85 -0.85 11.82
N HIS A 282 6.58 -2.01 11.23
CA HIS A 282 5.68 -2.16 10.09
C HIS A 282 4.31 -1.49 10.34
N GLY A 283 3.81 -0.74 9.35
CA GLY A 283 2.49 -0.09 9.43
C GLY A 283 2.45 1.24 10.19
N PHE A 284 3.60 1.82 10.57
CA PHE A 284 3.63 3.07 11.36
C PHE A 284 2.90 4.26 10.72
N ILE A 285 2.64 4.26 9.40
CA ILE A 285 1.92 5.35 8.72
C ILE A 285 0.48 5.50 9.23
N THR A 286 -0.10 4.44 9.81
CA THR A 286 -1.46 4.45 10.35
C THR A 286 -1.53 5.03 11.76
N TYR A 287 -0.40 5.43 12.35
CA TYR A 287 -0.36 6.09 13.65
C TYR A 287 -1.00 7.49 13.58
N PRO A 288 -1.35 8.09 14.73
CA PRO A 288 -1.88 9.45 14.75
C PRO A 288 -0.96 10.43 14.02
N LYS A 289 -1.51 11.40 13.28
CA LYS A 289 -0.74 12.37 12.48
C LYS A 289 0.29 13.20 13.25
N ILE A 290 0.13 13.30 14.58
CA ILE A 290 1.04 13.99 15.48
C ILE A 290 2.26 13.14 15.90
N SER A 291 2.30 11.86 15.51
CA SER A 291 3.42 10.97 15.78
C SER A 291 4.66 11.44 15.03
N LYS A 292 5.81 11.50 15.73
CA LYS A 292 7.11 11.86 15.13
C LYS A 292 7.41 11.05 13.88
N LEU A 293 7.19 9.74 13.92
CA LEU A 293 7.45 8.83 12.78
C LEU A 293 6.60 9.19 11.55
N VAL A 294 5.33 9.55 11.79
CA VAL A 294 4.40 9.93 10.72
C VAL A 294 4.81 11.28 10.12
N ILE A 295 5.13 12.26 10.97
CA ILE A 295 5.60 13.59 10.53
C ILE A 295 6.86 13.45 9.68
N GLU A 296 7.86 12.69 10.15
CA GLU A 296 9.12 12.46 9.45
C GLU A 296 8.90 11.78 8.08
N ALA A 297 8.05 10.75 8.02
CA ALA A 297 7.73 10.11 6.76
C ALA A 297 7.03 11.05 5.77
N TYR A 298 6.08 11.87 6.24
CA TYR A 298 5.39 12.83 5.37
C TYR A 298 6.28 14.00 4.93
N GLN A 299 7.29 14.38 5.73
CA GLN A 299 8.31 15.32 5.26
C GLN A 299 9.10 14.75 4.08
N GLN A 300 9.50 13.47 4.15
CA GLN A 300 10.20 12.82 3.04
C GLN A 300 9.31 12.62 1.81
N ILE A 301 8.03 12.28 2.02
CA ILE A 301 7.02 12.20 0.95
C ILE A 301 6.86 13.55 0.26
N ASN A 302 6.69 14.64 1.01
CA ASN A 302 6.51 15.97 0.43
C ASN A 302 7.75 16.43 -0.33
N ASN A 303 8.95 16.25 0.24
CA ASN A 303 10.19 16.58 -0.45
C ASN A 303 10.31 15.83 -1.79
N PHE A 304 9.89 14.56 -1.85
CA PHE A 304 9.88 13.79 -3.09
C PHE A 304 8.78 14.22 -4.07
N LEU A 305 7.59 14.56 -3.57
CA LEU A 305 6.46 15.00 -4.39
C LEU A 305 6.70 16.38 -4.99
N ASP A 306 7.36 17.29 -4.27
CA ASP A 306 7.59 18.68 -4.67
C ASP A 306 8.82 18.86 -5.58
N GLU A 307 9.51 17.77 -5.92
CA GLU A 307 10.61 17.80 -6.89
C GLU A 307 10.11 17.84 -8.33
N GLU A 308 10.75 18.71 -9.13
CA GLU A 308 10.53 18.86 -10.57
C GLU A 308 10.99 17.64 -11.37
#